data_AF-A0A967PBF8-F1
#
_entry.id   AF-A0A967PBF8-F1
#
_cell.length_a   1.000
_cell.length_b   1.000
_cell.length_c   1.000
_cell.angle_alpha   90.00
_cell.angle_beta   90.00
_cell.angle_gamma   90.00
#
_symmetry.space_group_name_H-M   'P 1'
#
loop_
_entity.id
_entity.type
_entity.pdbx_description
1 polymer ?
#
loop_
_entity_poly.entity_id
_entity_poly.type
_entity_poly.pdbx_seq_one_letter_code
_entity_poly.pdbx_strand_id
1 'polypeptide(L)'
;MVNDSGFTKFLLYLLLFPALFQGALIEYTWAAGDPIILMAAKRLFLLLPAFAFILGCWITIPALLTAIFRHNRKSYIITLFITWWDLGKAIVSFWGGVIRFFFYLVVALLELLKTLVLGIWSLIQSIILMPFQMLGKASQKVVGSKVPWIAVFLTLFWVLVETIIFTYVTTPLVLDTMSNITGEQLSVIMVRIPLFTFLFFIVLGSYAVLSTFVDSVKEKDISQILGIGAIEIIVLFVEVVFLYREFVDALVPWFSLYAENFQISMMGILAVAAFMWFGIRSLSWFLFAAYGTPTIMSIIQGKGIDMKTTSKKKSKQKKTSWDFSNGFMQQLKDDADWVQQKGEDLLAAFMLPPLQIIAAGINFLTLLVSGSHLFELPFKKLDDIKPSNVLIETISKKSEELKTSTSSK
;
A
#
# COMPACT_ATOMS: atom_id res chain seq x y z
N MET A 1 -70.81 33.22 4.73
CA MET A 1 -71.50 32.15 3.97
C MET A 1 -70.91 32.11 2.57
N VAL A 2 -69.81 31.38 2.38
CA VAL A 2 -69.27 31.15 1.02
C VAL A 2 -70.00 29.94 0.47
N ASN A 3 -70.64 30.17 -0.68
CA ASN A 3 -71.53 29.23 -1.35
C ASN A 3 -70.85 27.86 -1.52
N ASP A 4 -71.48 26.83 -0.95
CA ASP A 4 -71.04 25.43 -0.92
C ASP A 4 -71.33 24.75 -2.28
N SER A 5 -71.01 25.43 -3.38
CA SER A 5 -71.26 24.91 -4.72
C SER A 5 -70.14 23.94 -5.10
N GLY A 6 -70.51 22.75 -5.57
CA GLY A 6 -69.54 21.74 -6.01
C GLY A 6 -68.52 22.29 -7.03
N PHE A 7 -68.87 23.36 -7.73
CA PHE A 7 -68.00 24.07 -8.68
C PHE A 7 -66.84 24.83 -8.02
N THR A 8 -67.04 25.57 -6.91
CA THR A 8 -65.94 26.27 -6.22
C THR A 8 -64.99 25.29 -5.55
N LYS A 9 -65.52 24.20 -4.98
CA LYS A 9 -64.72 23.07 -4.48
C LYS A 9 -63.92 22.42 -5.60
N PHE A 10 -64.55 22.11 -6.73
CA PHE A 10 -63.87 21.54 -7.90
C PHE A 10 -62.74 22.44 -8.42
N LEU A 11 -62.98 23.75 -8.49
CA LEU A 11 -61.99 24.71 -8.96
C LEU A 11 -60.83 24.86 -7.98
N LEU A 12 -61.09 24.86 -6.66
CA LEU A 12 -60.06 24.80 -5.63
C LEU A 12 -59.24 23.51 -5.69
N TYR A 13 -59.88 22.36 -5.91
CA TYR A 13 -59.18 21.08 -6.06
C TYR A 13 -58.31 21.04 -7.32
N LEU A 14 -58.75 21.66 -8.42
CA LEU A 14 -57.98 21.77 -9.64
C LEU A 14 -56.76 22.69 -9.47
N LEU A 15 -56.93 23.82 -8.77
CA LEU A 15 -55.89 24.83 -8.57
C LEU A 15 -54.87 24.44 -7.48
N LEU A 16 -55.28 23.62 -6.51
CA LEU A 16 -54.44 23.11 -5.42
C LEU A 16 -54.19 21.60 -5.53
N PHE A 17 -54.34 21.02 -6.73
CA PHE A 17 -54.12 19.59 -6.97
C PHE A 17 -52.80 19.04 -6.38
N PRO A 18 -51.64 19.73 -6.49
CA PRO A 18 -50.39 19.26 -5.87
C PRO A 18 -50.48 19.12 -4.35
N ALA A 19 -51.27 19.97 -3.69
CA ALA A 19 -51.42 19.95 -2.24
C ALA A 19 -52.11 18.67 -1.72
N LEU A 20 -52.87 17.97 -2.58
CA LEU A 20 -53.58 16.75 -2.22
C LEU A 20 -52.66 15.56 -1.96
N PHE A 21 -51.51 15.50 -2.64
CA PHE A 21 -50.58 14.36 -2.55
C PHE A 21 -49.18 14.73 -2.08
N GLN A 22 -48.79 16.02 -2.09
CA GLN A 22 -47.42 16.43 -1.71
C GLN A 22 -47.04 15.96 -0.30
N GLY A 23 -47.97 16.01 0.66
CA GLY A 23 -47.72 15.61 2.04
C GLY A 23 -47.38 14.12 2.14
N ALA A 24 -48.21 13.27 1.54
CA ALA A 24 -48.00 11.84 1.49
C ALA A 24 -46.70 11.46 0.75
N LEU A 25 -46.37 12.16 -0.34
CA LEU A 25 -45.15 11.92 -1.11
C LEU A 25 -43.88 12.32 -0.33
N ILE A 26 -43.89 13.47 0.35
CA ILE A 26 -42.78 13.93 1.19
C ILE A 26 -42.63 12.98 2.39
N GLU A 27 -43.71 12.62 3.06
CA GLU A 27 -43.67 11.70 4.20
C GLU A 27 -43.11 10.33 3.80
N TYR A 28 -43.59 9.77 2.67
CA TYR A 28 -43.11 8.50 2.15
C TYR A 28 -41.62 8.53 1.77
N THR A 29 -41.14 9.62 1.17
CA THR A 29 -39.73 9.77 0.75
C THR A 29 -38.81 10.13 1.92
N TRP A 30 -39.32 10.83 2.92
CA TRP A 30 -38.58 11.20 4.13
C TRP A 30 -38.42 10.02 5.09
N ALA A 31 -39.42 9.13 5.13
CA ALA A 31 -39.38 7.80 5.74
C ALA A 31 -38.85 7.76 7.18
N ALA A 32 -39.29 8.71 8.03
CA ALA A 32 -38.76 8.87 9.39
C ALA A 32 -38.98 7.66 10.33
N GLY A 33 -39.94 6.78 10.01
CA GLY A 33 -40.26 5.58 10.80
C GLY A 33 -39.62 4.28 10.33
N ASP A 34 -38.87 4.28 9.22
CA ASP A 34 -38.30 3.07 8.63
C ASP A 34 -36.92 2.69 9.20
N PRO A 35 -36.47 1.43 9.03
CA PRO A 35 -35.10 1.02 9.32
C PRO A 35 -34.07 1.94 8.63
N ILE A 36 -32.94 2.22 9.30
CA ILE A 36 -31.93 3.22 8.88
C ILE A 36 -31.50 3.06 7.41
N ILE A 37 -31.28 1.82 6.97
CA ILE A 37 -30.85 1.52 5.58
C ILE A 37 -31.95 1.88 4.58
N LEU A 38 -33.20 1.53 4.88
CA LEU A 38 -34.34 1.82 4.02
C LEU A 38 -34.63 3.34 3.99
N MET A 39 -34.52 4.00 5.14
CA MET A 39 -34.63 5.46 5.25
C MET A 39 -33.57 6.16 4.40
N ALA A 40 -32.31 5.75 4.49
CA ALA A 40 -31.22 6.32 3.70
C ALA A 40 -31.42 6.10 2.19
N ALA A 41 -31.85 4.89 1.79
CA ALA A 41 -32.13 4.58 0.39
C ALA A 41 -33.27 5.43 -0.17
N LYS A 42 -34.39 5.56 0.56
CA LYS A 42 -35.52 6.39 0.14
C LYS A 42 -35.12 7.87 -0.01
N ARG A 43 -34.35 8.39 0.94
CA ARG A 43 -33.85 9.78 0.87
C ARG A 43 -32.87 10.02 -0.27
N LEU A 44 -31.96 9.08 -0.51
CA LEU A 44 -30.96 9.22 -1.57
C LEU A 44 -31.58 9.10 -2.97
N PHE A 45 -32.52 8.17 -3.17
CA PHE A 45 -33.03 7.85 -4.50
C PHE A 45 -34.36 8.51 -4.87
N LEU A 46 -35.25 8.77 -3.91
CA LEU A 46 -36.61 9.24 -4.22
C LEU A 46 -36.84 10.71 -3.92
N LEU A 47 -36.07 11.29 -3.00
CA LEU A 47 -36.31 12.66 -2.53
C LEU A 47 -36.13 13.68 -3.66
N LEU A 48 -35.03 13.61 -4.40
CA LEU A 48 -34.71 14.57 -5.46
C LEU A 48 -35.67 14.46 -6.67
N PRO A 49 -36.02 13.25 -7.18
CA PRO A 49 -37.11 13.09 -8.14
C PRO A 49 -38.48 13.58 -7.64
N ALA A 50 -38.83 13.30 -6.37
CA ALA A 50 -40.12 13.69 -5.81
C ALA A 50 -40.27 15.22 -5.72
N PHE A 51 -39.23 15.93 -5.29
CA PHE A 51 -39.24 17.39 -5.27
C PHE A 51 -39.37 17.98 -6.66
N ALA A 52 -38.65 17.47 -7.65
CA ALA A 52 -38.74 17.95 -9.02
C ALA A 52 -40.13 17.71 -9.64
N PHE A 53 -40.76 16.57 -9.33
CA PHE A 53 -42.13 16.29 -9.73
C PHE A 53 -43.14 17.24 -9.09
N ILE A 54 -43.07 17.45 -7.77
CA ILE A 54 -43.93 18.40 -7.04
C ILE A 54 -43.76 19.82 -7.60
N LEU A 55 -42.52 20.25 -7.84
CA LEU A 55 -42.21 21.54 -8.43
C LEU A 55 -42.81 21.67 -9.85
N GLY A 56 -42.68 20.63 -10.69
CA GLY A 56 -43.31 20.59 -12.01
C GLY A 56 -44.82 20.74 -11.95
N CYS A 57 -45.49 20.06 -11.01
CA CYS A 57 -46.93 20.20 -10.79
C CYS A 57 -47.32 21.62 -10.36
N TRP A 58 -46.59 22.21 -9.41
CA TRP A 58 -46.83 23.57 -8.95
C TRP A 58 -46.63 24.64 -10.04
N ILE A 59 -45.65 24.45 -10.92
CA ILE A 59 -45.37 25.40 -12.01
C ILE A 59 -46.31 25.22 -13.20
N THR A 60 -46.84 24.01 -13.40
CA THR A 60 -47.83 23.74 -14.46
C THR A 60 -49.11 24.56 -14.29
N ILE A 61 -49.54 24.81 -13.05
CA ILE A 61 -50.74 25.62 -12.75
C ILE A 61 -50.61 27.07 -13.29
N PRO A 62 -49.63 27.88 -12.83
CA PRO A 62 -49.45 29.24 -13.35
C PRO A 62 -49.01 29.24 -14.82
N ALA A 63 -48.32 28.22 -15.32
CA ALA A 63 -48.00 28.11 -16.74
C ALA A 63 -49.27 27.97 -17.60
N LEU A 64 -50.23 27.14 -17.20
CA LEU A 64 -51.51 27.00 -17.90
C LEU A 64 -52.37 28.27 -17.79
N LEU A 65 -52.40 28.92 -16.62
CA LEU A 65 -53.11 30.19 -16.44
C LEU A 65 -52.53 31.31 -17.33
N THR A 66 -51.21 31.42 -17.40
CA THR A 66 -50.52 32.43 -18.23
C THR A 66 -50.58 32.09 -19.73
N ALA A 67 -50.69 30.81 -20.10
CA ALA A 67 -50.81 30.38 -21.50
C ALA A 67 -52.06 30.96 -22.19
N ILE A 68 -53.13 31.23 -21.44
CA ILE A 68 -54.36 31.85 -21.96
C ILE A 68 -54.09 33.26 -22.52
N PHE A 69 -53.16 34.00 -21.91
CA PHE A 69 -52.86 35.40 -22.26
C PHE A 69 -51.67 35.56 -23.22
N ARG A 70 -50.90 34.50 -23.50
CA ARG A 70 -49.71 34.58 -24.40
C ARG A 70 -50.10 34.56 -25.87
N HIS A 71 -49.38 35.33 -26.70
CA HIS A 71 -49.63 35.42 -28.15
C HIS A 71 -49.39 34.09 -28.89
N ASN A 72 -48.37 33.30 -28.49
CA ASN A 72 -48.00 32.05 -29.17
C ASN A 72 -48.41 30.78 -28.38
N ARG A 73 -49.72 30.65 -28.13
CA ARG A 73 -50.33 29.64 -27.22
C ARG A 73 -49.96 28.20 -27.57
N LYS A 74 -50.06 27.85 -28.86
CA LYS A 74 -49.80 26.47 -29.35
C LYS A 74 -48.35 26.08 -29.08
N SER A 75 -47.40 26.94 -29.46
CA SER A 75 -45.98 26.68 -29.24
C SER A 75 -45.65 26.54 -27.74
N TYR A 76 -46.23 27.39 -26.89
CA TYR A 76 -45.98 27.35 -25.45
C TYR A 76 -46.50 26.07 -24.78
N ILE A 77 -47.71 25.62 -25.14
CA ILE A 77 -48.27 24.36 -24.63
C ILE A 77 -47.43 23.17 -25.08
N ILE A 78 -46.96 23.15 -26.34
CA ILE A 78 -46.06 22.12 -26.83
C ILE A 78 -44.76 22.10 -26.02
N THR A 79 -44.15 23.26 -25.76
CA THR A 79 -42.94 23.36 -24.94
C THR A 79 -43.18 22.87 -23.51
N LEU A 80 -44.36 23.13 -22.92
CA LEU A 80 -44.74 22.61 -21.60
C LEU A 80 -44.79 21.08 -21.56
N PHE A 81 -45.37 20.44 -22.59
CA PHE A 81 -45.35 18.98 -22.72
C PHE A 81 -43.93 18.43 -22.90
N ILE A 82 -43.08 19.12 -23.68
CA ILE A 82 -41.67 18.75 -23.83
C ILE A 82 -40.94 18.82 -22.49
N THR A 83 -41.19 19.85 -21.65
CA THR A 83 -40.58 19.95 -20.31
C THR A 83 -40.97 18.78 -19.40
N TRP A 84 -42.24 18.35 -19.45
CA TRP A 84 -42.70 17.17 -18.70
C TRP A 84 -42.03 15.88 -19.20
N TRP A 85 -41.88 15.75 -20.52
CA TRP A 85 -41.15 14.64 -21.11
C TRP A 85 -39.66 14.65 -20.73
N ASP A 86 -39.02 15.81 -20.73
CA ASP A 86 -37.62 15.98 -20.32
C ASP A 86 -37.42 15.68 -18.84
N LEU A 87 -38.36 16.05 -17.97
CA LEU A 87 -38.37 15.66 -16.56
C LEU A 87 -38.47 14.14 -16.40
N GLY A 88 -39.36 13.49 -17.16
CA GLY A 88 -39.48 12.03 -17.17
C GLY A 88 -38.16 11.35 -17.56
N LYS A 89 -37.53 11.81 -18.66
CA LYS A 89 -36.21 11.33 -19.08
C LYS A 89 -35.14 11.58 -18.02
N ALA A 90 -35.14 12.75 -17.37
CA ALA A 90 -34.19 13.08 -16.31
C ALA A 90 -34.35 12.17 -15.09
N ILE A 91 -35.58 11.85 -14.68
CA ILE A 91 -35.86 10.91 -13.59
C ILE A 91 -35.38 9.50 -13.95
N VAL A 92 -35.68 9.00 -15.15
CA VAL A 92 -35.19 7.67 -15.58
C VAL A 92 -33.66 7.63 -15.67
N SER A 93 -33.06 8.69 -16.22
CA SER A 93 -31.62 8.84 -16.31
C SER A 93 -30.95 8.98 -14.93
N PHE A 94 -31.64 9.51 -13.93
CA PHE A 94 -31.16 9.51 -12.54
C PHE A 94 -30.95 8.10 -12.02
N TRP A 95 -31.95 7.22 -12.16
CA TRP A 95 -31.82 5.81 -11.75
C TRP A 95 -30.79 5.05 -12.59
N GLY A 96 -30.77 5.27 -13.91
CA GLY A 96 -29.74 4.68 -14.78
C GLY A 96 -28.33 5.15 -14.43
N GLY A 97 -28.18 6.42 -14.06
CA GLY A 97 -26.94 7.03 -13.60
C GLY A 97 -26.45 6.48 -12.27
N VAL A 98 -27.35 6.23 -11.33
CA VAL A 98 -27.05 5.52 -10.07
C VAL A 98 -26.49 4.13 -10.32
N ILE A 99 -27.12 3.34 -11.19
CA ILE A 99 -26.65 2.00 -11.54
C ILE A 99 -25.27 2.06 -12.19
N ARG A 100 -25.09 3.02 -13.12
CA ARG A 100 -23.81 3.26 -13.78
C ARG A 100 -22.71 3.66 -12.79
N PHE A 101 -23.01 4.54 -11.83
CA PHE A 101 -22.10 4.90 -10.74
C PHE A 101 -21.72 3.68 -9.91
N PHE A 102 -22.68 2.85 -9.51
CA PHE A 102 -22.41 1.66 -8.71
C PHE A 102 -21.51 0.67 -9.47
N PHE A 103 -21.74 0.49 -10.77
CA PHE A 103 -20.90 -0.34 -11.63
C PHE A 103 -19.46 0.20 -11.70
N TYR A 104 -19.28 1.50 -11.95
CA TYR A 104 -17.95 2.12 -11.95
C TYR A 104 -17.27 2.05 -10.59
N LEU A 105 -18.01 2.21 -9.49
CA LEU A 105 -17.49 2.11 -8.13
C LEU A 105 -16.99 0.70 -7.82
N VAL A 106 -17.75 -0.33 -8.17
CA VAL A 106 -17.34 -1.74 -8.00
C VAL A 106 -16.10 -2.04 -8.85
N VAL A 107 -16.09 -1.62 -10.12
CA VAL A 107 -14.93 -1.81 -11.01
C VAL A 107 -13.70 -1.10 -10.45
N ALA A 108 -13.83 0.16 -10.02
CA ALA A 108 -12.73 0.92 -9.44
C ALA A 108 -12.21 0.28 -8.15
N LEU A 109 -13.08 -0.22 -7.27
CA LEU A 109 -12.68 -0.94 -6.06
C LEU A 109 -11.94 -2.24 -6.37
N LEU A 110 -12.40 -3.02 -7.35
CA LEU A 110 -11.74 -4.25 -7.78
C LEU A 110 -10.37 -3.97 -8.42
N GLU A 111 -10.28 -2.95 -9.27
CA GLU A 111 -9.01 -2.53 -9.88
C GLU A 111 -8.03 -2.02 -8.82
N LEU A 112 -8.48 -1.21 -7.86
CA LEU A 112 -7.65 -0.71 -6.75
C LEU A 112 -7.18 -1.87 -5.86
N LEU A 113 -8.07 -2.81 -5.50
CA LEU A 113 -7.71 -4.01 -4.74
C LEU A 113 -6.66 -4.85 -5.48
N LYS A 114 -6.85 -5.07 -6.78
CA LYS A 114 -5.89 -5.80 -7.62
C LYS A 114 -4.53 -5.11 -7.62
N THR A 115 -4.49 -3.79 -7.82
CA THR A 115 -3.24 -3.01 -7.80
C THR A 115 -2.58 -3.07 -6.43
N LEU A 116 -3.34 -3.01 -5.35
CA LEU A 116 -2.83 -3.12 -3.97
C LEU A 116 -2.23 -4.50 -3.71
N VAL A 117 -2.91 -5.58 -4.13
CA VAL A 117 -2.41 -6.96 -4.00
C VAL A 117 -1.14 -7.17 -4.83
N LEU A 118 -1.13 -6.72 -6.09
CA LEU A 118 0.05 -6.82 -6.96
C LEU A 118 1.21 -5.96 -6.45
N GLY A 119 0.92 -4.77 -5.91
CA GLY A 119 1.90 -3.88 -5.29
C GLY A 119 2.53 -4.51 -4.05
N ILE A 120 1.72 -5.03 -3.12
CA ILE A 120 2.21 -5.78 -1.95
C ILE A 120 3.01 -7.00 -2.39
N TRP A 121 2.53 -7.77 -3.37
CA TRP A 121 3.25 -8.93 -3.89
C TRP A 121 4.62 -8.55 -4.47
N SER A 122 4.67 -7.46 -5.23
CA SER A 122 5.91 -6.89 -5.77
C SER A 122 6.87 -6.44 -4.67
N LEU A 123 6.36 -5.82 -3.60
CA LEU A 123 7.17 -5.42 -2.44
C LEU A 123 7.71 -6.63 -1.68
N ILE A 124 6.89 -7.66 -1.47
CA ILE A 124 7.30 -8.92 -0.84
C ILE A 124 8.40 -9.60 -1.68
N GLN A 125 8.17 -9.73 -2.99
CA GLN A 125 9.19 -10.24 -3.91
C GLN A 125 10.45 -9.40 -3.86
N SER A 126 10.33 -8.07 -3.78
CA SER A 126 11.46 -7.16 -3.73
C SER A 126 12.25 -7.27 -2.42
N ILE A 127 11.61 -7.50 -1.29
CA ILE A 127 12.26 -7.70 0.02
C ILE A 127 12.96 -9.07 0.07
N ILE A 128 12.29 -10.13 -0.41
CA ILE A 128 12.84 -11.49 -0.42
C ILE A 128 13.98 -11.61 -1.45
N LEU A 129 13.82 -10.99 -2.62
CA LEU A 129 14.83 -11.01 -3.69
C LEU A 129 15.85 -9.87 -3.53
N MET A 130 15.65 -8.91 -2.62
CA MET A 130 16.60 -7.83 -2.33
C MET A 130 18.00 -8.34 -2.03
N PRO A 131 18.20 -9.31 -1.11
CA PRO A 131 19.53 -9.86 -0.84
C PRO A 131 20.13 -10.47 -2.11
N PHE A 132 19.34 -11.16 -2.94
CA PHE A 132 19.82 -11.79 -4.18
C PHE A 132 20.12 -10.80 -5.32
N GLN A 133 19.31 -9.76 -5.48
CA GLN A 133 19.49 -8.71 -6.49
C GLN A 133 20.61 -7.75 -6.09
N MET A 134 20.76 -7.46 -4.80
CA MET A 134 21.93 -6.78 -4.27
C MET A 134 23.17 -7.64 -4.44
N LEU A 135 23.12 -8.97 -4.24
CA LEU A 135 24.22 -9.88 -4.60
C LEU A 135 24.58 -9.79 -6.10
N GLY A 136 23.59 -9.70 -7.00
CA GLY A 136 23.82 -9.60 -8.45
C GLY A 136 24.38 -8.23 -8.92
N LYS A 137 23.88 -7.12 -8.36
CA LYS A 137 24.36 -5.76 -8.68
C LYS A 137 25.65 -5.42 -7.92
N ALA A 138 25.82 -5.93 -6.70
CA ALA A 138 27.09 -5.89 -5.98
C ALA A 138 28.11 -6.79 -6.67
N SER A 139 27.76 -7.98 -7.18
CA SER A 139 28.64 -8.79 -8.04
C SER A 139 29.20 -7.96 -9.20
N GLN A 140 28.38 -7.19 -9.93
CA GLN A 140 28.87 -6.38 -11.05
C GLN A 140 29.70 -5.15 -10.65
N LYS A 141 29.52 -4.58 -9.44
CA LYS A 141 30.36 -3.48 -8.91
C LYS A 141 31.58 -3.96 -8.10
N VAL A 142 31.50 -5.14 -7.49
CA VAL A 142 32.55 -5.79 -6.67
C VAL A 142 33.51 -6.58 -7.55
N VAL A 143 33.09 -7.06 -8.73
CA VAL A 143 34.02 -7.54 -9.76
C VAL A 143 34.94 -6.41 -10.26
N GLY A 144 34.61 -5.14 -9.96
CA GLY A 144 35.50 -3.98 -10.17
C GLY A 144 36.28 -3.51 -8.94
N SER A 145 36.01 -4.03 -7.74
CA SER A 145 36.71 -3.63 -6.50
C SER A 145 37.46 -4.82 -5.92
N LYS A 146 38.79 -4.73 -5.84
CA LYS A 146 39.71 -5.80 -5.43
C LYS A 146 39.58 -6.28 -3.97
N VAL A 147 38.61 -5.77 -3.21
CA VAL A 147 38.44 -6.07 -1.77
C VAL A 147 37.16 -6.90 -1.56
N PRO A 148 37.23 -8.11 -0.97
CA PRO A 148 36.07 -8.97 -0.77
C PRO A 148 35.23 -8.52 0.44
N TRP A 149 34.64 -7.32 0.37
CA TRP A 149 33.85 -6.73 1.46
C TRP A 149 32.68 -7.60 1.93
N ILE A 150 32.10 -8.40 1.04
CA ILE A 150 31.04 -9.35 1.40
C ILE A 150 31.56 -10.45 2.32
N ALA A 151 32.77 -10.94 2.08
CA ALA A 151 33.41 -11.94 2.92
C ALA A 151 33.79 -11.34 4.27
N VAL A 152 34.27 -10.09 4.30
CA VAL A 152 34.55 -9.35 5.54
C VAL A 152 33.29 -9.22 6.39
N PHE A 153 32.18 -8.75 5.79
CA PHE A 153 30.92 -8.58 6.49
C PHE A 153 30.36 -9.91 6.99
N LEU A 154 30.32 -10.95 6.15
CA LEU A 154 29.83 -12.28 6.54
C LEU A 154 30.70 -12.90 7.64
N THR A 155 32.02 -12.71 7.60
CA THR A 155 32.94 -13.18 8.66
C THR A 155 32.63 -12.48 9.98
N LEU A 156 32.50 -11.14 9.97
CA LEU A 156 32.19 -10.39 11.18
C LEU A 156 30.79 -10.74 11.73
N PHE A 157 29.80 -10.86 10.84
CA PHE A 157 28.44 -11.24 11.19
C PHE A 157 28.40 -12.65 11.81
N TRP A 158 29.09 -13.61 11.21
CA TRP A 158 29.13 -14.98 11.73
C TRP A 158 29.85 -15.05 13.09
N VAL A 159 30.97 -14.36 13.24
CA VAL A 159 31.67 -14.26 14.53
C VAL A 159 30.74 -13.69 15.62
N LEU A 160 29.94 -12.69 15.27
CA LEU A 160 28.96 -12.10 16.19
C LEU A 160 27.89 -13.15 16.57
N VAL A 161 27.33 -13.86 15.60
CA VAL A 161 26.35 -14.94 15.84
C VAL A 161 26.93 -16.05 16.71
N GLU A 162 28.12 -16.55 16.37
CA GLU A 162 28.84 -17.60 17.10
C GLU A 162 29.08 -17.17 18.57
N THR A 163 29.51 -15.92 18.77
CA THR A 163 29.71 -15.34 20.10
C THR A 163 28.40 -15.24 20.89
N ILE A 164 27.31 -14.79 20.28
CA ILE A 164 26.00 -14.70 20.95
C ILE A 164 25.56 -16.09 21.43
N ILE A 165 25.66 -17.09 20.56
CA ILE A 165 25.26 -18.47 20.86
C ILE A 165 26.08 -19.01 22.03
N PHE A 166 27.41 -18.92 21.97
CA PHE A 166 28.26 -19.42 23.06
C PHE A 166 28.07 -18.64 24.35
N THR A 167 27.84 -17.33 24.28
CA THR A 167 27.54 -16.54 25.48
C THR A 167 26.27 -17.05 26.13
N TYR A 168 25.20 -17.28 25.36
CA TYR A 168 23.94 -17.75 25.89
C TYR A 168 24.07 -19.13 26.55
N VAL A 169 24.74 -20.06 25.87
CA VAL A 169 24.95 -21.43 26.33
C VAL A 169 25.86 -21.50 27.56
N THR A 170 26.91 -20.68 27.63
CA THR A 170 27.90 -20.74 28.72
C THR A 170 27.50 -19.89 29.94
N THR A 171 26.52 -19.00 29.79
CA THR A 171 26.00 -18.15 30.88
C THR A 171 25.62 -18.95 32.15
N PRO A 172 24.80 -20.03 32.09
CA PRO A 172 24.44 -20.80 33.30
C PRO A 172 25.66 -21.37 34.02
N LEU A 173 26.61 -21.98 33.28
CA LEU A 173 27.82 -22.56 33.85
C LEU A 173 28.66 -21.51 34.61
N VAL A 174 28.85 -20.33 34.02
CA VAL A 174 29.63 -19.25 34.63
C VAL A 174 28.90 -18.68 35.83
N LEU A 175 27.57 -18.56 35.77
CA LEU A 175 26.76 -18.08 36.88
C LEU A 175 26.83 -19.04 38.07
N ASP A 176 26.73 -20.35 37.84
CA ASP A 176 26.85 -21.38 38.88
C ASP A 176 28.26 -21.37 39.49
N THR A 177 29.29 -21.30 38.66
CA THR A 177 30.68 -21.26 39.14
C THR A 177 30.95 -20.01 39.97
N MET A 178 30.52 -18.85 39.50
CA MET A 178 30.73 -17.59 40.21
C MET A 178 29.89 -17.53 41.49
N SER A 179 28.64 -17.98 41.47
CA SER A 179 27.77 -18.01 42.65
C SER A 179 28.31 -18.95 43.73
N ASN A 180 28.90 -20.08 43.33
CA ASN A 180 29.58 -21.00 44.26
C ASN A 180 30.86 -20.40 44.89
N ILE A 181 31.53 -19.47 44.21
CA ILE A 181 32.75 -18.81 44.70
C ILE A 181 32.42 -17.58 45.56
N THR A 182 31.42 -16.79 45.17
CA THR A 182 31.07 -15.53 45.84
C THR A 182 30.04 -15.70 46.94
N GLY A 183 29.29 -16.81 46.95
CA GLY A 183 28.20 -17.05 47.90
C GLY A 183 26.94 -16.21 47.65
N GLU A 184 26.92 -15.40 46.59
CA GLU A 184 25.80 -14.52 46.22
C GLU A 184 25.22 -14.90 44.84
N GLN A 185 23.92 -14.65 44.65
CA GLN A 185 23.28 -14.80 43.34
C GLN A 185 23.60 -13.59 42.49
N LEU A 186 24.57 -13.72 41.58
CA LEU A 186 24.89 -12.68 40.62
C LEU A 186 23.76 -12.48 39.60
N SER A 187 23.51 -11.23 39.22
CA SER A 187 22.56 -10.91 38.17
C SER A 187 23.05 -11.43 36.81
N VAL A 188 22.15 -12.08 36.06
CA VAL A 188 22.41 -12.66 34.74
C VAL A 188 23.02 -11.62 33.77
N ILE A 189 22.58 -10.37 33.84
CA ILE A 189 23.07 -9.31 32.94
C ILE A 189 24.52 -8.93 33.24
N MET A 190 24.92 -8.99 34.52
CA MET A 190 26.24 -8.59 35.01
C MET A 190 27.31 -9.59 34.58
N VAL A 191 26.97 -10.88 34.50
CA VAL A 191 27.87 -11.94 34.02
C VAL A 191 27.93 -11.97 32.48
N ARG A 192 26.81 -11.69 31.81
CA ARG A 192 26.69 -11.85 30.35
C ARG A 192 27.53 -10.85 29.55
N ILE A 193 27.64 -9.59 29.98
CA ILE A 193 28.36 -8.55 29.24
C ILE A 193 29.88 -8.83 29.19
N PRO A 194 30.56 -9.12 30.32
CA PRO A 194 31.97 -9.52 30.31
C PRO A 194 32.20 -10.83 29.56
N LEU A 195 31.31 -11.82 29.75
CA LEU A 195 31.40 -13.12 29.08
C LEU A 195 31.30 -12.98 27.55
N PHE A 196 30.37 -12.16 27.05
CA PHE A 196 30.23 -11.86 25.62
C PHE A 196 31.52 -11.25 25.06
N THR A 197 32.06 -10.24 25.74
CA THR A 197 33.28 -9.57 25.30
C THR A 197 34.46 -10.53 25.25
N PHE A 198 34.61 -11.38 26.28
CA PHE A 198 35.66 -12.39 26.33
C PHE A 198 35.53 -13.42 25.20
N LEU A 199 34.34 -13.99 25.01
CA LEU A 199 34.09 -14.97 23.96
C LEU A 199 34.24 -14.39 22.55
N PHE A 200 33.89 -13.11 22.37
CA PHE A 200 34.06 -12.41 21.10
C PHE A 200 35.54 -12.40 20.67
N PHE A 201 36.45 -12.10 21.60
CA PHE A 201 37.88 -12.11 21.32
C PHE A 201 38.43 -13.52 21.09
N ILE A 202 37.93 -14.53 21.79
CA ILE A 202 38.32 -15.93 21.55
C ILE A 202 37.93 -16.37 20.14
N VAL A 203 36.67 -16.14 19.75
CA VAL A 203 36.17 -16.55 18.44
C VAL A 203 36.90 -15.81 17.32
N LEU A 204 37.11 -14.49 17.45
CA LEU A 204 37.92 -13.71 16.52
C LEU A 204 39.37 -14.22 16.43
N GLY A 205 39.99 -14.48 17.58
CA GLY A 205 41.35 -14.99 17.68
C GLY A 205 41.50 -16.34 16.99
N SER A 206 40.54 -17.24 17.17
CA SER A 206 40.54 -18.55 16.50
C SER A 206 40.52 -18.42 14.96
N TYR A 207 39.71 -17.51 14.39
CA TYR A 207 39.77 -17.26 12.94
C TYR A 207 41.10 -16.65 12.48
N ALA A 208 41.71 -15.79 13.29
CA ALA A 208 43.02 -15.20 12.99
C ALA A 208 44.15 -16.25 13.00
N VAL A 209 44.15 -17.17 13.96
CA VAL A 209 45.09 -18.29 14.02
C VAL A 209 44.92 -19.21 12.81
N LEU A 210 43.67 -19.56 12.46
CA LEU A 210 43.38 -20.37 11.28
C LEU A 210 43.84 -19.70 9.98
N SER A 211 43.72 -18.37 9.87
CA SER A 211 44.25 -17.64 8.71
C SER A 211 45.76 -17.69 8.59
N THR A 212 46.45 -17.58 9.72
CA THR A 212 47.91 -17.68 9.77
C THR A 212 48.36 -19.10 9.43
N PHE A 213 47.65 -20.11 9.92
CA PHE A 213 47.89 -21.51 9.59
C PHE A 213 47.77 -21.77 8.08
N VAL A 214 46.70 -21.28 7.45
CA VAL A 214 46.48 -21.45 6.01
C VAL A 214 47.51 -20.71 5.17
N ASP A 215 47.96 -19.53 5.62
CA ASP A 215 49.00 -18.78 4.93
C ASP A 215 50.38 -19.46 5.04
N SER A 216 50.74 -19.99 6.22
CA SER A 216 51.96 -20.81 6.39
C SER A 216 51.93 -22.09 5.54
N VAL A 217 50.76 -22.71 5.34
CA VAL A 217 50.59 -23.86 4.42
C VAL A 217 50.83 -23.45 2.97
N LYS A 218 50.36 -22.28 2.53
CA LYS A 218 50.59 -21.78 1.16
C LYS A 218 52.07 -21.46 0.92
N GLU A 219 52.76 -20.91 1.93
CA GLU A 219 54.18 -20.58 1.88
C GLU A 219 55.10 -21.79 2.02
N LYS A 220 54.55 -22.97 2.33
CA LYS A 220 55.26 -24.25 2.56
C LYS A 220 56.33 -24.17 3.66
N ASP A 221 56.15 -23.31 4.66
CA ASP A 221 57.05 -23.24 5.82
C ASP A 221 56.69 -24.32 6.85
N ILE A 222 57.39 -25.45 6.78
CA ILE A 222 57.14 -26.64 7.60
C ILE A 222 57.32 -26.35 9.10
N SER A 223 58.23 -25.43 9.46
CA SER A 223 58.49 -25.07 10.86
C SER A 223 57.32 -24.30 11.46
N GLN A 224 56.78 -23.32 10.71
CA GLN A 224 55.62 -22.54 11.13
C GLN A 224 54.34 -23.38 11.17
N ILE A 225 54.13 -24.27 10.20
CA ILE A 225 52.98 -25.18 10.18
C ILE A 225 52.95 -26.06 11.43
N LEU A 226 54.11 -26.61 11.82
CA LEU A 226 54.21 -27.45 13.02
C LEU A 226 53.94 -26.64 14.30
N GLY A 227 54.49 -25.42 14.38
CA GLY A 227 54.31 -24.53 15.53
C GLY A 227 52.86 -24.08 15.71
N ILE A 228 52.22 -23.60 14.65
CA ILE A 228 50.81 -23.15 14.68
C ILE A 228 49.88 -24.37 14.88
N GLY A 229 50.17 -25.50 14.24
CA GLY A 229 49.40 -26.73 14.42
C GLY A 229 49.41 -27.23 15.87
N ALA A 230 50.53 -27.13 16.57
CA ALA A 230 50.61 -27.49 17.99
C ALA A 230 49.76 -26.56 18.87
N ILE A 231 49.77 -25.26 18.59
CA ILE A 231 48.94 -24.28 19.30
C ILE A 231 47.46 -24.55 19.04
N GLU A 232 47.08 -24.82 17.79
CA GLU A 232 45.70 -25.10 17.39
C GLU A 232 45.15 -26.36 18.09
N ILE A 233 45.96 -27.40 18.28
CA ILE A 233 45.55 -28.60 19.02
C ILE A 233 45.22 -28.27 20.49
N ILE A 234 46.00 -27.38 21.12
CA ILE A 234 45.76 -26.93 22.49
C ILE A 234 44.48 -26.08 22.56
N VAL A 235 44.31 -25.15 21.61
CA VAL A 235 43.12 -24.30 21.52
C VAL A 235 41.88 -25.15 21.28
N LEU A 236 41.94 -26.10 20.35
CA LEU A 236 40.89 -27.08 20.10
C LEU A 236 40.51 -27.82 21.38
N PHE A 237 41.49 -28.31 22.14
CA PHE A 237 41.22 -29.00 23.40
C PHE A 237 40.45 -28.11 24.38
N VAL A 238 40.88 -26.86 24.56
CA VAL A 238 40.22 -25.90 25.45
C VAL A 238 38.81 -25.56 24.95
N GLU A 239 38.65 -25.19 23.67
CA GLU A 239 37.36 -24.83 23.09
C GLU A 239 36.37 -26.00 23.12
N VAL A 240 36.84 -27.23 22.89
CA VAL A 240 35.99 -28.42 22.94
C VAL A 240 35.52 -28.72 24.36
N VAL A 241 36.42 -28.67 25.34
CA VAL A 241 36.09 -28.99 26.73
C VAL A 241 35.23 -27.92 27.39
N PHE A 242 35.48 -26.64 27.12
CA PHE A 242 34.82 -25.52 27.80
C PHE A 242 33.66 -24.88 27.04
N LEU A 243 33.65 -24.89 25.70
CA LEU A 243 32.64 -24.18 24.90
C LEU A 243 31.73 -25.15 24.16
N TYR A 244 32.30 -25.99 23.30
CA TYR A 244 31.51 -26.87 22.44
C TYR A 244 30.86 -28.00 23.21
N ARG A 245 31.46 -28.45 24.33
CA ARG A 245 30.81 -29.39 25.24
C ARG A 245 29.49 -28.82 25.78
N GLU A 246 29.51 -27.61 26.33
CA GLU A 246 28.31 -26.96 26.85
C GLU A 246 27.27 -26.74 25.75
N PHE A 247 27.73 -26.43 24.55
CA PHE A 247 26.86 -26.32 23.38
C PHE A 247 26.18 -27.65 23.03
N VAL A 248 26.92 -28.75 23.02
CA VAL A 248 26.35 -30.08 22.78
C VAL A 248 25.43 -30.49 23.93
N ASP A 249 25.79 -30.22 25.18
CA ASP A 249 24.98 -30.57 26.35
C ASP A 249 23.64 -29.83 26.36
N ALA A 250 23.63 -28.55 25.96
CA ALA A 250 22.41 -27.78 25.76
C ALA A 250 21.48 -28.36 24.66
N LEU A 251 22.03 -29.13 23.72
CA LEU A 251 21.27 -29.80 22.66
C LEU A 251 20.84 -31.23 23.03
N VAL A 252 21.37 -31.83 24.10
CA VAL A 252 21.00 -33.19 24.55
C VAL A 252 19.49 -33.35 24.77
N PRO A 253 18.77 -32.40 25.41
CA PRO A 253 17.32 -32.49 25.56
C PRO A 253 16.56 -32.54 24.23
N TRP A 254 17.13 -31.96 23.16
CA TRP A 254 16.54 -32.08 21.82
C TRP A 254 16.73 -33.49 21.26
N PHE A 255 17.91 -34.10 21.46
CA PHE A 255 18.19 -35.45 20.96
C PHE A 255 17.39 -36.55 21.68
N SER A 256 17.13 -36.38 22.98
CA SER A 256 16.35 -37.35 23.76
C SER A 256 14.87 -37.42 23.36
N LEU A 257 14.34 -36.41 22.65
CA LEU A 257 12.98 -36.40 22.11
C LEU A 257 12.82 -37.31 20.88
N TYR A 258 13.89 -37.58 20.13
CA TYR A 258 13.83 -38.33 18.87
C TYR A 258 14.47 -39.72 18.96
N ALA A 259 15.21 -40.02 20.04
CA ALA A 259 15.86 -41.31 20.23
C ALA A 259 15.50 -41.89 21.61
N GLU A 260 14.65 -42.93 21.61
CA GLU A 260 14.32 -43.68 22.83
C GLU A 260 15.60 -44.32 23.42
N ASN A 261 15.86 -44.07 24.71
CA ASN A 261 17.02 -44.57 25.47
C ASN A 261 18.41 -44.07 25.02
N PHE A 262 18.52 -42.85 24.49
CA PHE A 262 19.83 -42.28 24.14
C PHE A 262 20.55 -41.68 25.35
N GLN A 263 21.39 -42.49 26.03
CA GLN A 263 22.31 -42.03 27.06
C GLN A 263 23.70 -41.83 26.44
N ILE A 264 24.05 -40.59 26.07
CA ILE A 264 25.38 -40.26 25.57
C ILE A 264 26.36 -40.27 26.74
N SER A 265 27.40 -41.10 26.68
CA SER A 265 28.49 -41.07 27.66
C SER A 265 29.27 -39.75 27.56
N MET A 266 29.94 -39.33 28.64
CA MET A 266 30.77 -38.12 28.65
C MET A 266 31.80 -38.08 27.50
N MET A 267 32.40 -39.24 27.17
CA MET A 267 33.30 -39.36 26.02
C MET A 267 32.57 -39.19 24.68
N GLY A 268 31.32 -39.64 24.57
CA GLY A 268 30.46 -39.40 23.41
C GLY A 268 30.15 -37.92 23.21
N ILE A 269 29.85 -37.19 24.28
CA ILE A 269 29.60 -35.73 24.23
C ILE A 269 30.86 -35.00 23.74
N LEU A 270 32.03 -35.34 24.29
CA LEU A 270 33.31 -34.75 23.88
C LEU A 270 33.66 -35.06 22.42
N ALA A 271 33.41 -36.29 21.97
CA ALA A 271 33.64 -36.66 20.57
C ALA A 271 32.73 -35.88 19.62
N VAL A 272 31.44 -35.77 19.93
CA VAL A 272 30.48 -34.98 19.15
C VAL A 272 30.85 -33.50 19.16
N ALA A 273 31.27 -32.96 20.31
CA ALA A 273 31.74 -31.59 20.44
C ALA A 273 32.98 -31.32 19.57
N ALA A 274 33.94 -32.25 19.50
CA ALA A 274 35.10 -32.14 18.62
C ALA A 274 34.74 -32.16 17.13
N PHE A 275 33.83 -33.06 16.71
CA PHE A 275 33.35 -33.09 15.32
C PHE A 275 32.55 -31.85 14.95
N MET A 276 31.75 -31.34 15.88
CA MET A 276 30.98 -30.12 15.69
C MET A 276 31.87 -28.89 15.62
N TRP A 277 32.91 -28.82 16.47
CA TRP A 277 33.96 -27.81 16.38
C TRP A 277 34.60 -27.81 15.01
N PHE A 278 35.06 -28.98 14.54
CA PHE A 278 35.69 -29.10 13.23
C PHE A 278 34.73 -28.74 12.09
N GLY A 279 33.47 -29.18 12.19
CA GLY A 279 32.44 -28.94 11.18
C GLY A 279 32.06 -27.47 11.06
N ILE A 280 31.75 -26.81 12.19
CA ILE A 280 31.37 -25.40 12.21
C ILE A 280 32.55 -24.53 11.74
N ARG A 281 33.77 -24.80 12.23
CA ARG A 281 34.98 -24.06 11.85
C ARG A 281 35.36 -24.25 10.38
N SER A 282 35.35 -25.48 9.88
CA SER A 282 35.69 -25.75 8.48
C SER A 282 34.67 -25.14 7.52
N LEU A 283 33.39 -25.18 7.89
CA LEU A 283 32.31 -24.62 7.09
C LEU A 283 32.36 -23.09 7.06
N SER A 284 32.51 -22.43 8.20
CA SER A 284 32.63 -20.97 8.27
C SER A 284 33.90 -20.47 7.59
N TRP A 285 35.00 -21.22 7.70
CA TRP A 285 36.24 -20.96 6.99
C TRP A 285 36.05 -21.00 5.47
N PHE A 286 35.48 -22.09 4.95
CA PHE A 286 35.29 -22.28 3.51
C PHE A 286 34.28 -21.30 2.90
N LEU A 287 33.17 -21.01 3.61
CA LEU A 287 32.09 -20.20 3.07
C LEU A 287 32.44 -18.71 2.96
N PHE A 288 33.21 -18.16 3.91
CA PHE A 288 33.55 -16.73 3.88
C PHE A 288 34.84 -16.34 4.61
N ALA A 289 35.26 -17.02 5.68
CA ALA A 289 36.40 -16.55 6.49
C ALA A 289 37.74 -16.64 5.76
N ALA A 290 37.91 -17.58 4.81
CA ALA A 290 39.09 -17.69 3.96
C ALA A 290 39.38 -16.42 3.14
N TYR A 291 38.35 -15.64 2.81
CA TYR A 291 38.46 -14.38 2.06
C TYR A 291 38.32 -13.15 2.97
N GLY A 292 37.53 -13.25 4.06
CA GLY A 292 37.26 -12.15 4.99
C GLY A 292 38.39 -11.89 5.99
N THR A 293 38.93 -12.93 6.63
CA THR A 293 39.92 -12.80 7.71
C THR A 293 41.24 -12.16 7.25
N PRO A 294 41.84 -12.56 6.10
CA PRO A 294 43.06 -11.91 5.60
C PRO A 294 42.84 -10.43 5.27
N THR A 295 41.64 -10.08 4.79
CA THR A 295 41.26 -8.70 4.45
C THR A 295 41.16 -7.84 5.72
N ILE A 296 40.50 -8.35 6.77
CA ILE A 296 40.43 -7.69 8.09
C ILE A 296 41.84 -7.48 8.65
N MET A 297 42.68 -8.52 8.59
CA MET A 297 44.05 -8.47 9.07
C MET A 297 44.89 -7.42 8.30
N SER A 298 44.76 -7.33 6.97
CA SER A 298 45.47 -6.34 6.16
C SER A 298 45.08 -4.89 6.48
N ILE A 299 43.79 -4.65 6.77
CA ILE A 299 43.27 -3.33 7.18
C ILE A 299 43.81 -2.97 8.57
N ILE A 300 43.78 -3.91 9.52
CA ILE A 300 44.31 -3.71 10.89
C ILE A 300 45.82 -3.44 10.86
N GLN A 301 46.56 -4.12 9.98
CA GLN A 301 48.01 -3.94 9.83
C GLN A 301 48.39 -2.66 9.06
N GLY A 302 47.43 -1.87 8.57
CA GLY A 302 47.69 -0.65 7.79
C GLY A 302 48.40 -0.91 6.45
N LYS A 303 48.57 -2.17 6.04
CA LYS A 303 49.11 -2.55 4.75
C LYS A 303 47.96 -2.43 3.75
N GLY A 304 47.89 -1.29 3.05
CA GLY A 304 47.00 -1.11 1.91
C GLY A 304 47.09 -2.35 1.00
N ILE A 305 45.93 -2.80 0.50
CA ILE A 305 45.77 -4.09 -0.17
C ILE A 305 46.63 -4.12 -1.44
N ASP A 306 47.84 -4.64 -1.31
CA ASP A 306 48.76 -4.82 -2.42
C ASP A 306 48.71 -6.27 -2.86
N MET A 307 47.91 -6.55 -3.89
CA MET A 307 48.03 -7.80 -4.63
C MET A 307 48.03 -7.56 -6.14
N LYS A 308 49.25 -7.73 -6.65
CA LYS A 308 49.71 -8.18 -7.98
C LYS A 308 48.77 -7.91 -9.15
N THR A 309 49.19 -6.90 -9.91
CA THR A 309 48.77 -6.55 -11.26
C THR A 309 48.74 -7.76 -12.20
N THR A 310 47.56 -8.17 -12.66
CA THR A 310 47.42 -8.85 -13.94
C THR A 310 46.47 -8.05 -14.83
N SER A 311 46.93 -7.87 -16.06
CA SER A 311 46.57 -6.85 -17.05
C SER A 311 45.29 -7.17 -17.84
N LYS A 312 44.57 -6.09 -18.20
CA LYS A 312 43.68 -5.90 -19.38
C LYS A 312 42.50 -6.85 -19.61
N LYS A 313 41.28 -6.28 -19.55
CA LYS A 313 40.51 -5.88 -20.76
C LYS A 313 39.29 -5.03 -20.37
N LYS A 314 39.23 -3.80 -20.91
CA LYS A 314 38.01 -3.00 -20.99
C LYS A 314 36.99 -3.76 -21.85
N SER A 315 35.87 -4.19 -21.26
CA SER A 315 34.67 -4.54 -22.03
C SER A 315 33.58 -3.51 -21.74
N LYS A 316 32.98 -3.02 -22.82
CA LYS A 316 31.89 -2.04 -22.84
C LYS A 316 30.73 -2.55 -21.97
N GLN A 317 30.48 -1.88 -20.86
CA GLN A 317 29.32 -2.15 -20.02
C GLN A 317 28.06 -1.64 -20.74
N LYS A 318 27.26 -2.57 -21.25
CA LYS A 318 25.90 -2.34 -21.74
C LYS A 318 25.09 -1.67 -20.62
N LYS A 319 24.46 -0.52 -20.92
CA LYS A 319 23.44 0.11 -20.09
C LYS A 319 22.26 -0.87 -19.95
N THR A 320 22.33 -1.71 -18.93
CA THR A 320 21.21 -2.52 -18.42
C THR A 320 21.08 -2.21 -16.93
N SER A 321 21.05 -0.91 -16.60
CA SER A 321 20.50 -0.49 -15.32
C SER A 321 18.98 -0.55 -15.46
N TRP A 322 18.39 -1.70 -15.16
CA TRP A 322 17.03 -1.69 -14.67
C TRP A 322 17.07 -0.95 -13.34
N ASP A 323 16.77 0.33 -13.44
CA ASP A 323 16.87 1.32 -12.38
C ASP A 323 15.58 1.23 -11.58
N PHE A 324 15.61 0.36 -10.57
CA PHE A 324 14.45 -0.01 -9.75
C PHE A 324 13.73 1.22 -9.18
N SER A 325 14.46 2.30 -8.84
CA SER A 325 13.83 3.53 -8.37
C SER A 325 13.08 4.26 -9.47
N ASN A 326 13.62 4.31 -10.69
CA ASN A 326 12.93 4.98 -11.81
C ASN A 326 11.74 4.14 -12.28
N GLY A 327 11.86 2.81 -12.31
CA GLY A 327 10.75 1.92 -12.63
C GLY A 327 9.61 1.99 -11.62
N PHE A 328 9.93 1.99 -10.32
CA PHE A 328 8.93 2.12 -9.26
C PHE A 328 8.29 3.51 -9.23
N MET A 329 9.08 4.58 -9.43
CA MET A 329 8.55 5.95 -9.48
C MET A 329 7.66 6.17 -10.70
N GLN A 330 8.00 5.57 -11.85
CA GLN A 330 7.17 5.58 -13.04
C GLN A 330 5.85 4.86 -12.78
N GLN A 331 5.90 3.68 -12.18
CA GLN A 331 4.73 2.87 -11.87
C GLN A 331 3.80 3.55 -10.85
N LEU A 332 4.36 4.21 -9.83
CA LEU A 332 3.58 5.04 -8.90
C LEU A 332 2.90 6.22 -9.58
N LYS A 333 3.58 6.84 -10.56
CA LYS A 333 3.00 7.95 -11.31
C LYS A 333 1.87 7.47 -12.22
N ASP A 334 2.08 6.35 -12.91
CA ASP A 334 1.06 5.73 -13.76
C ASP A 334 -0.16 5.31 -12.93
N ASP A 335 0.05 4.78 -11.73
CA ASP A 335 -1.02 4.44 -10.78
C ASP A 335 -1.76 5.69 -10.27
N ALA A 336 -1.04 6.78 -9.97
CA ALA A 336 -1.63 8.04 -9.53
C ALA A 336 -2.47 8.72 -10.64
N ASP A 337 -1.95 8.76 -11.86
CA ASP A 337 -2.65 9.29 -13.03
C ASP A 337 -3.91 8.46 -13.33
N TRP A 338 -3.82 7.12 -13.19
CA TRP A 338 -4.97 6.22 -13.30
C TRP A 338 -6.03 6.47 -12.22
N VAL A 339 -5.62 6.64 -10.95
CA VAL A 339 -6.56 6.95 -9.84
C VAL A 339 -7.27 8.28 -10.10
N GLN A 340 -6.54 9.29 -10.57
CA GLN A 340 -7.12 10.59 -10.89
C GLN A 340 -8.18 10.46 -11.99
N GLN A 341 -7.85 9.78 -13.08
CA GLN A 341 -8.78 9.59 -14.20
C GLN A 341 -10.04 8.82 -13.79
N LYS A 342 -9.89 7.73 -13.04
CA LYS A 342 -11.04 6.97 -12.51
C LYS A 342 -11.86 7.77 -11.51
N GLY A 343 -11.20 8.62 -10.71
CA GLY A 343 -11.85 9.54 -9.79
C GLY A 343 -12.73 10.55 -10.52
N GLU A 344 -12.24 11.13 -11.62
CA GLU A 344 -13.01 12.03 -12.48
C GLU A 344 -14.21 11.33 -13.12
N ASP A 345 -14.03 10.12 -13.65
CA ASP A 345 -15.13 9.31 -14.21
C ASP A 345 -16.20 8.97 -13.16
N LEU A 346 -15.78 8.62 -11.94
CA LEU A 346 -16.66 8.29 -10.83
C LEU A 346 -17.43 9.53 -10.33
N LEU A 347 -16.74 10.67 -10.22
CA LEU A 347 -17.34 11.95 -9.87
C LEU A 347 -18.35 12.37 -10.93
N ALA A 348 -18.02 12.26 -12.21
CA ALA A 348 -18.94 12.54 -13.30
C ALA A 348 -20.17 11.63 -13.26
N ALA A 349 -19.99 10.33 -13.03
CA ALA A 349 -21.09 9.38 -12.88
C ALA A 349 -21.98 9.68 -11.67
N PHE A 350 -21.41 10.24 -10.59
CA PHE A 350 -22.15 10.65 -9.39
C PHE A 350 -22.90 11.98 -9.55
N MET A 351 -22.29 12.97 -10.20
CA MET A 351 -22.81 14.34 -10.29
C MET A 351 -23.80 14.55 -11.43
N LEU A 352 -23.60 13.89 -12.58
CA LEU A 352 -24.48 14.03 -13.75
C LEU A 352 -25.96 13.71 -13.45
N PRO A 353 -26.29 12.61 -12.75
CA PRO A 353 -27.69 12.21 -12.59
C PRO A 353 -28.50 13.18 -11.71
N PRO A 354 -28.05 13.62 -10.51
CA PRO A 354 -28.75 14.64 -9.73
C PRO A 354 -28.90 15.96 -10.49
N LEU A 355 -27.88 16.36 -11.25
CA LEU A 355 -27.88 17.62 -11.97
C LEU A 355 -28.92 17.66 -13.10
N GLN A 356 -29.14 16.55 -13.79
CA GLN A 356 -30.17 16.44 -14.83
C GLN A 356 -31.57 16.73 -14.28
N ILE A 357 -31.89 16.24 -13.08
CA ILE A 357 -33.19 16.53 -12.44
C ILE A 357 -33.28 18.00 -12.01
N ILE A 358 -32.20 18.56 -11.44
CA ILE A 358 -32.17 19.97 -11.05
C ILE A 358 -32.37 20.88 -12.27
N ALA A 359 -31.66 20.60 -13.38
CA ALA A 359 -31.82 21.34 -14.62
C ALA A 359 -33.21 21.21 -15.23
N ALA A 360 -33.85 20.04 -15.13
CA ALA A 360 -35.24 19.86 -15.53
C ALA A 360 -36.18 20.74 -14.69
N GLY A 361 -35.96 20.83 -13.37
CA GLY A 361 -36.70 21.73 -12.48
C GLY A 361 -36.50 23.21 -12.83
N ILE A 362 -35.27 23.62 -13.14
CA ILE A 362 -34.95 24.99 -13.60
C ILE A 362 -35.60 25.28 -14.96
N ASN A 363 -35.69 24.29 -15.85
CA ASN A 363 -36.40 24.43 -17.13
C ASN A 363 -37.89 24.72 -16.94
N PHE A 364 -38.55 24.19 -15.91
CA PHE A 364 -39.92 24.60 -15.57
C PHE A 364 -40.00 26.07 -15.15
N LEU A 365 -39.11 26.53 -14.27
CA LEU A 365 -39.08 27.93 -13.81
C LEU A 365 -38.82 28.91 -14.97
N THR A 366 -37.86 28.59 -15.84
CA THR A 366 -37.50 29.42 -17.00
C THR A 366 -38.55 29.38 -18.09
N LEU A 367 -39.25 28.25 -18.28
CA LEU A 367 -40.43 28.21 -19.14
C LEU A 367 -41.54 29.14 -18.64
N LEU A 368 -41.79 29.18 -17.33
CA LEU A 368 -42.79 30.06 -16.74
C LEU A 368 -42.45 31.54 -16.97
N VAL A 369 -41.20 31.94 -16.71
CA VAL A 369 -40.75 33.34 -16.79
C VAL A 369 -40.50 33.78 -18.24
N SER A 370 -39.65 33.05 -18.98
CA SER A 370 -39.12 33.47 -20.27
C SER A 370 -39.75 32.75 -21.47
N GLY A 371 -40.49 31.67 -21.26
CA GLY A 371 -41.11 30.90 -22.36
C GLY A 371 -40.16 30.00 -23.16
N SER A 372 -38.92 29.83 -22.72
CA SER A 372 -37.95 28.91 -23.33
C SER A 372 -37.17 28.15 -22.27
N HIS A 373 -36.62 27.00 -22.63
CA HIS A 373 -35.71 26.22 -21.78
C HIS A 373 -34.35 26.91 -21.68
N LEU A 374 -33.69 26.74 -20.54
CA LEU A 374 -32.34 27.24 -20.29
C LEU A 374 -31.28 26.18 -20.60
N PHE A 375 -31.61 24.91 -20.33
CA PHE A 375 -30.75 23.76 -20.54
C PHE A 375 -31.37 22.79 -21.55
N GLU A 376 -30.55 22.24 -22.43
CA GLU A 376 -30.94 21.14 -23.31
C GLU A 376 -30.58 19.82 -22.64
N LEU A 377 -31.59 18.97 -22.38
CA LEU A 377 -31.43 17.68 -21.70
C LEU A 377 -31.50 16.51 -22.70
N PRO A 378 -30.77 15.40 -22.48
CA PRO A 378 -29.94 15.09 -21.30
C PRO A 378 -28.48 15.55 -21.44
N PHE A 379 -27.87 15.95 -20.32
CA PHE A 379 -26.42 16.24 -20.26
C PHE A 379 -25.60 14.97 -20.51
N LYS A 380 -24.57 15.08 -21.35
CA LYS A 380 -23.65 13.98 -21.65
C LYS A 380 -22.33 14.11 -20.89
N LYS A 381 -21.91 15.33 -20.55
CA LYS A 381 -20.67 15.63 -19.81
C LYS A 381 -20.90 16.76 -18.80
N LEU A 382 -20.01 16.85 -17.80
CA LEU A 382 -20.00 17.96 -16.84
C LEU A 382 -19.69 19.31 -17.51
N ASP A 383 -18.98 19.29 -18.65
CA ASP A 383 -18.69 20.49 -19.43
C ASP A 383 -19.91 21.09 -20.14
N ASP A 384 -21.01 20.33 -20.27
CA ASP A 384 -22.27 20.83 -20.84
C ASP A 384 -22.97 21.83 -19.91
N ILE A 385 -22.47 21.99 -18.67
CA ILE A 385 -22.97 22.96 -17.69
C ILE A 385 -22.39 24.34 -18.03
N LYS A 386 -23.20 25.15 -18.73
CA LYS A 386 -22.81 26.53 -19.06
C LYS A 386 -22.42 27.31 -17.80
N PRO A 387 -21.27 28.02 -17.78
CA PRO A 387 -20.88 28.83 -16.64
C PRO A 387 -21.91 29.93 -16.36
N SER A 388 -22.12 30.25 -15.09
CA SER A 388 -23.18 31.16 -14.60
C SER A 388 -23.21 32.51 -15.33
N ASN A 389 -22.06 33.02 -15.75
CA ASN A 389 -21.94 34.30 -16.46
C ASN A 389 -22.56 34.22 -17.88
N VAL A 390 -22.36 33.11 -18.59
CA VAL A 390 -22.93 32.87 -19.93
C VAL A 390 -24.45 32.66 -19.84
N LEU A 391 -24.94 32.08 -18.74
CA LEU A 391 -26.38 31.93 -18.48
C LEU A 391 -27.05 33.30 -18.27
N ILE A 392 -26.44 34.19 -17.48
CA ILE A 392 -26.95 35.55 -17.24
C ILE A 392 -26.94 36.37 -18.53
N GLU A 393 -25.86 36.30 -19.33
CA GLU A 393 -25.77 36.99 -20.63
C GLU A 393 -26.81 36.48 -21.63
N THR A 394 -27.04 35.16 -21.70
CA THR A 394 -28.04 34.57 -22.60
C THR A 394 -29.46 35.02 -22.22
N ILE A 395 -29.78 35.06 -20.93
CA ILE A 395 -31.08 35.53 -20.43
C ILE A 395 -31.25 37.04 -20.68
N SER A 396 -30.19 37.84 -20.46
CA SER A 396 -30.20 39.29 -20.67
C SER A 396 -30.38 39.65 -22.15
N LYS A 397 -29.57 39.06 -23.03
CA LYS A 397 -29.59 39.32 -24.47
C LYS A 397 -30.93 38.94 -25.12
N LYS A 398 -31.53 37.82 -24.69
CA LYS A 398 -32.84 37.38 -25.22
C LYS A 398 -34.02 38.20 -24.67
N SER A 399 -33.91 38.71 -23.44
CA SER A 399 -34.86 39.68 -22.89
C SER A 399 -34.85 41.00 -23.69
N GLU A 400 -33.68 41.44 -24.16
CA GLU A 400 -33.56 42.62 -25.05
C GLU A 400 -34.14 42.37 -26.45
N GLU A 401 -33.95 41.18 -27.03
CA GLU A 401 -34.56 40.78 -28.31
C GLU A 401 -36.11 40.72 -28.25
N LEU A 402 -36.66 40.23 -27.13
CA LEU A 402 -38.11 40.23 -26.90
C LEU A 402 -38.66 41.66 -26.75
N LYS A 403 -37.95 42.58 -26.09
CA LYS A 403 -38.37 43.99 -25.98
C LYS A 403 -38.32 44.72 -27.32
N THR A 404 -37.29 44.49 -28.13
CA THR A 404 -37.14 45.13 -29.45
C THR A 404 -38.16 44.62 -30.48
N SER A 405 -38.50 43.33 -30.47
CA SER A 405 -39.57 42.79 -31.32
C SER A 405 -40.98 43.29 -30.96
N THR A 406 -41.19 43.74 -29.72
CA THR A 406 -42.48 44.30 -29.25
C THR A 406 -42.59 45.80 -29.56
N SER A 407 -41.46 46.50 -29.77
CA SER A 407 -41.44 47.93 -30.13
C SER A 407 -41.51 48.19 -31.65
N SER A 408 -41.48 47.14 -32.47
CA SER A 408 -41.49 47.20 -33.94
C SER A 408 -42.87 46.87 -34.56
N LYS A 409 -43.94 46.85 -33.77
CA LYS A 409 -45.32 46.65 -34.26
C LYS A 409 -46.24 47.78 -33.86
#